data_AF-A0A838KZU8-F1
#
_entry.id   AF-A0A838KZU8-F1
#
_cell.length_a   1.000
_cell.length_b   1.000
_cell.length_c   1.000
_cell.angle_alpha   90.00
_cell.angle_beta   90.00
_cell.angle_gamma   90.00
#
_symmetry.space_group_name_H-M   'P 1'
#
loop_
_entity.id
_entity.type
_entity.pdbx_description
1 polymer ?
#
loop_
_entity_poly.entity_id
_entity_poly.type
_entity_poly.pdbx_seq_one_letter_code
_entity_poly.pdbx_strand_id
1 'polypeptide(L)'
;DGATGIILNITGGPDLGLFEVNEAAEIVHNAAHQDANLIFGAVIDENNGDRVSVTVIATGFDQRLANQRRSERPAAESQQQEEPVASQETGDVLDIPAFLRRR
;
A
#
# COMPACT_ATOMS: atom_id res chain seq x y z
N ASP A 1 -5.20 -17.86 0.98
CA ASP A 1 -4.24 -16.72 0.94
C ASP A 1 -4.80 -15.64 0.05
N GLY A 2 -5.03 -14.44 0.57
CA GLY A 2 -5.62 -13.33 -0.18
C GLY A 2 -6.18 -12.24 0.74
N ALA A 3 -6.56 -11.10 0.17
CA ALA A 3 -7.28 -10.08 0.92
C ALA A 3 -8.63 -10.63 1.40
N THR A 4 -8.98 -10.37 2.66
CA THR A 4 -10.28 -10.73 3.24
C THR A 4 -11.28 -9.57 3.21
N GLY A 5 -10.82 -8.35 2.96
CA GLY A 5 -11.68 -7.18 2.78
C GLY A 5 -11.22 -6.35 1.58
N ILE A 6 -12.14 -6.04 0.67
CA ILE A 6 -11.85 -5.32 -0.57
C ILE A 6 -12.87 -4.19 -0.76
N ILE A 7 -12.38 -3.01 -1.13
CA ILE A 7 -13.19 -1.92 -1.66
C ILE A 7 -12.79 -1.70 -3.12
N LEU A 8 -13.79 -1.78 -4.01
CA LEU A 8 -13.64 -1.58 -5.44
C LEU A 8 -14.44 -0.37 -5.86
N ASN A 9 -13.80 0.62 -6.48
CA ASN A 9 -14.49 1.74 -7.11
C ASN A 9 -14.19 1.76 -8.60
N ILE A 10 -15.25 1.77 -9.41
CA ILE A 10 -15.18 1.84 -10.87
C ILE A 10 -15.73 3.18 -11.29
N THR A 11 -14.97 3.93 -12.08
CA THR A 11 -15.41 5.22 -12.61
C THR A 11 -15.31 5.18 -14.13
N GLY A 12 -16.38 5.50 -14.82
CA GLY A 12 -16.44 5.46 -16.27
C GLY A 12 -17.42 6.49 -16.83
N GLY A 13 -17.50 6.56 -18.16
CA GLY A 13 -18.46 7.41 -18.85
C GLY A 13 -19.92 6.97 -18.70
N PRO A 14 -20.86 7.66 -19.37
CA PRO A 14 -22.29 7.36 -19.34
C PRO A 14 -22.64 5.95 -19.82
N ASP A 15 -21.76 5.35 -20.62
CA ASP A 15 -21.93 4.02 -21.18
C ASP A 15 -21.53 2.90 -20.19
N LEU A 16 -20.98 3.24 -19.01
CA LEU A 16 -20.63 2.26 -17.98
C LEU A 16 -21.89 1.59 -17.41
N GLY A 17 -22.12 0.35 -17.81
CA GLY A 17 -23.26 -0.46 -17.43
C GLY A 17 -23.01 -1.40 -16.25
N LEU A 18 -24.10 -1.97 -15.73
CA LEU A 18 -24.03 -2.97 -14.66
C LEU A 18 -23.23 -4.22 -15.07
N PHE A 19 -23.25 -4.57 -16.36
CA PHE A 19 -22.54 -5.75 -16.87
C PHE A 19 -21.02 -5.61 -16.70
N GLU A 20 -20.43 -4.50 -17.14
CA GLU A 20 -18.99 -4.26 -17.01
C GLU A 20 -18.57 -4.13 -15.55
N VAL A 21 -19.39 -3.48 -14.73
CA VAL A 21 -19.18 -3.37 -13.28
C VAL A 21 -19.15 -4.76 -12.64
N ASN A 22 -20.09 -5.64 -13.01
CA ASN A 22 -20.13 -7.01 -12.49
C ASN A 22 -18.92 -7.83 -12.92
N GLU A 23 -18.53 -7.74 -14.20
CA GLU A 23 -17.36 -8.46 -14.72
C GLU A 23 -16.07 -8.05 -13.98
N ALA A 24 -15.85 -6.75 -13.81
CA ALA A 24 -14.70 -6.25 -13.06
C ALA A 24 -14.73 -6.69 -11.58
N ALA A 25 -15.90 -6.69 -10.95
CA ALA A 25 -16.06 -7.16 -9.58
C ALA A 25 -15.76 -8.67 -9.43
N GLU A 26 -16.23 -9.50 -10.35
CA GLU A 26 -15.98 -10.94 -10.36
C GLU A 26 -14.48 -11.25 -10.51
N ILE A 27 -13.79 -10.55 -11.40
CA ILE A 27 -12.34 -10.74 -11.59
C ILE A 27 -11.57 -10.47 -10.28
N VAL A 28 -11.89 -9.36 -9.60
CA VAL A 28 -11.23 -9.00 -8.33
C VAL A 28 -11.59 -9.99 -7.21
N HIS A 29 -12.86 -10.39 -7.12
CA HIS A 29 -13.32 -11.36 -6.12
C HIS A 29 -12.65 -12.72 -6.30
N ASN A 30 -12.55 -13.22 -7.54
CA ASN A 30 -11.94 -14.52 -7.85
C ASN A 30 -10.43 -14.53 -7.58
N ALA A 31 -9.76 -13.38 -7.61
CA ALA A 31 -8.35 -13.24 -7.25
C ALA A 31 -8.12 -13.12 -5.73
N ALA A 32 -9.18 -12.97 -4.94
CA ALA A 32 -9.13 -12.73 -3.51
C ALA A 32 -9.25 -14.02 -2.67
N HIS A 33 -9.36 -13.86 -1.35
CA HIS A 33 -9.70 -14.97 -0.48
C HIS A 33 -11.14 -15.46 -0.77
N GLN A 34 -11.40 -16.77 -0.63
CA GLN A 34 -12.73 -17.37 -0.85
C GLN A 34 -13.85 -16.75 0.01
N ASP A 35 -13.47 -16.21 1.16
CA ASP A 35 -14.36 -15.60 2.16
C ASP A 35 -14.18 -14.06 2.20
N ALA A 36 -13.66 -13.47 1.11
CA ALA A 36 -13.43 -12.04 1.04
C ALA A 36 -14.74 -11.27 0.98
N ASN A 37 -14.86 -10.25 1.83
CA ASN A 37 -15.95 -9.28 1.73
C ASN A 37 -15.59 -8.20 0.72
N LEU A 38 -16.33 -8.11 -0.37
CA LEU A 38 -16.16 -7.11 -1.42
C LEU A 38 -17.26 -6.04 -1.34
N ILE A 39 -16.86 -4.78 -1.18
CA ILE A 39 -17.73 -3.62 -1.32
C ILE A 39 -17.39 -2.98 -2.66
N PHE A 40 -18.34 -2.96 -3.60
CA PHE A 40 -18.15 -2.31 -4.89
C PHE A 40 -18.97 -1.01 -5.00
N GLY A 41 -18.40 -0.04 -5.71
CA GLY A 41 -19.03 1.23 -6.08
C GLY A 41 -18.79 1.53 -7.55
N ALA A 42 -19.77 2.18 -8.17
CA ALA A 42 -19.69 2.66 -9.55
C ALA A 42 -20.03 4.15 -9.57
N VAL A 43 -19.23 4.92 -10.30
CA VAL A 43 -19.40 6.37 -10.47
C VAL A 43 -19.42 6.67 -11.96
N ILE A 44 -20.46 7.38 -12.39
CA ILE A 44 -20.57 7.89 -13.75
C ILE A 44 -19.96 9.29 -13.79
N ASP A 45 -18.98 9.48 -14.66
CA ASP A 45 -18.31 10.76 -14.92
C ASP A 45 -18.25 11.02 -16.42
N GLU A 46 -19.01 12.02 -16.88
CA GLU A 46 -19.10 12.42 -18.29
C GLU A 46 -17.74 12.81 -18.88
N ASN A 47 -16.79 13.25 -18.05
CA ASN A 47 -15.46 13.65 -18.50
C ASN A 47 -14.56 12.47 -18.84
N ASN A 48 -14.92 11.25 -18.43
CA ASN A 48 -14.13 10.05 -18.73
C ASN A 48 -14.33 9.54 -20.16
N GLY A 49 -15.39 9.96 -20.86
CA GLY A 49 -15.68 9.46 -22.22
C GLY A 49 -15.63 7.93 -22.27
N ASP A 50 -14.79 7.40 -23.15
CA ASP A 50 -14.60 5.95 -23.34
C ASP A 50 -13.62 5.30 -22.32
N ARG A 51 -13.11 6.05 -21.34
CA ARG A 51 -12.14 5.55 -20.35
C ARG A 51 -12.85 5.02 -19.11
N VAL A 52 -12.31 3.92 -18.59
CA VAL A 52 -12.69 3.38 -17.28
C VAL A 52 -11.48 3.40 -16.35
N SER A 53 -11.67 3.93 -15.15
CA SER A 53 -10.69 3.93 -14.06
C SER A 53 -11.17 3.00 -12.95
N VAL A 54 -10.30 2.07 -12.55
CA VAL A 54 -10.60 1.10 -11.49
C VAL A 54 -9.66 1.34 -10.32
N THR A 55 -10.23 1.54 -9.14
CA THR A 55 -9.48 1.67 -7.89
C THR A 55 -9.79 0.49 -7.00
N VAL A 56 -8.75 -0.23 -6.56
CA VAL A 56 -8.86 -1.39 -5.67
C VAL A 56 -8.10 -1.10 -4.38
N ILE A 57 -8.80 -1.23 -3.25
CA ILE A 57 -8.20 -1.18 -1.91
C ILE A 57 -8.37 -2.55 -1.29
N ALA A 58 -7.26 -3.27 -1.11
CA ALA A 58 -7.25 -4.63 -0.60
C ALA A 58 -6.64 -4.66 0.81
N THR A 59 -7.33 -5.31 1.74
CA THR A 59 -6.99 -5.34 3.17
C THR A 59 -7.17 -6.73 3.77
N GLY A 60 -6.64 -6.94 4.98
CA GLY A 60 -6.83 -8.20 5.70
C GLY A 60 -6.01 -9.37 5.13
N PHE A 61 -4.83 -9.08 4.57
CA PHE A 61 -3.83 -10.09 4.25
C PHE A 61 -3.18 -10.63 5.54
N ASP A 62 -2.89 -11.93 5.58
CA ASP A 62 -2.24 -12.59 6.71
C ASP A 62 -0.84 -11.98 6.98
N GLN A 63 -0.65 -11.38 8.16
CA GLN A 63 0.62 -10.74 8.55
C GLN A 63 1.76 -11.73 8.84
N ARG A 64 1.48 -13.04 8.85
CA ARG A 64 2.48 -14.07 9.18
C ARG A 64 3.67 -14.12 8.21
N LEU A 65 3.49 -13.63 6.98
CA LEU A 65 4.55 -13.54 5.97
C LEU A 65 5.45 -12.31 6.15
N ALA A 66 4.98 -11.23 6.80
CA ALA A 66 5.76 -10.02 6.99
C ALA A 66 6.84 -10.17 8.08
N ASN A 67 6.60 -11.01 9.09
CA ASN A 67 7.52 -11.20 10.22
C ASN A 67 8.70 -12.14 9.93
N GLN A 68 8.66 -12.92 8.85
CA GLN A 68 9.75 -13.87 8.53
C GLN A 68 10.96 -13.19 7.88
N ARG A 69 10.79 -12.05 7.20
CA ARG A 69 11.90 -11.32 6.56
C ARG A 69 12.79 -10.51 7.52
N ARG A 70 12.48 -10.50 8.82
CA ARG A 70 13.29 -9.77 9.82
C ARG A 70 14.23 -10.67 10.63
N SER A 71 14.17 -11.99 10.48
CA SER A 71 14.94 -12.92 11.33
C SER A 71 16.21 -13.49 10.70
N GLU A 72 16.57 -13.11 9.47
CA GLU A 72 17.82 -13.55 8.82
C GLU A 72 18.78 -12.38 8.64
N ARG A 73 19.31 -11.86 9.76
CA ARG A 73 20.63 -11.22 9.73
C ARG A 73 21.60 -12.20 10.40
N PRO A 74 22.57 -12.76 9.65
CA PRO A 74 23.68 -13.44 10.28
C PRO A 74 24.39 -12.45 11.19
N ALA A 75 24.58 -12.82 12.45
CA ALA A 75 25.51 -12.15 13.34
C ALA A 75 26.92 -12.36 12.77
N ALA A 76 27.41 -11.40 11.98
CA ALA A 76 28.81 -11.36 11.59
C ALA A 76 29.59 -10.68 12.72
N GLU A 77 30.43 -11.48 13.36
CA GLU A 77 31.34 -11.13 14.44
C GLU A 77 32.35 -10.05 14.00
N SER A 78 32.47 -9.03 14.84
CA SER A 78 33.71 -8.45 15.37
C SER A 78 34.96 -8.43 14.46
N GLN A 79 35.27 -7.27 13.87
CA GLN A 79 36.66 -6.81 13.77
C GLN A 79 36.75 -5.36 14.25
N GLN A 80 37.40 -5.21 15.40
CA GLN A 80 37.88 -3.94 15.93
C GLN A 80 38.90 -3.35 14.96
N GLN A 81 38.71 -2.08 14.60
CA GLN A 81 39.81 -1.17 14.34
C GLN A 81 39.36 0.24 14.79
N GLU A 82 39.84 0.62 15.96
CA GLU A 82 39.86 2.00 16.45
C GLU A 82 40.99 2.74 15.72
N GLU A 83 40.70 3.92 15.18
CA GLU A 83 41.44 5.15 15.51
C GLU A 83 40.74 6.40 14.92
N PRO A 84 40.94 7.58 15.53
CA PRO A 84 39.93 8.63 15.58
C PRO A 84 40.15 9.71 14.51
N VAL A 85 39.08 10.32 14.02
CA VAL A 85 39.14 11.67 13.44
C VAL A 85 37.87 12.43 13.80
N ALA A 86 38.01 13.33 14.77
CA ALA A 86 37.06 14.37 15.08
C ALA A 86 37.04 15.41 13.96
N SER A 87 35.85 15.79 13.51
CA SER A 87 35.44 17.17 13.21
C SER A 87 33.94 17.18 12.94
N GLN A 88 33.19 17.70 13.91
CA GLN A 88 31.77 18.01 13.81
C GLN A 88 31.62 19.30 13.01
N GLU A 89 30.80 19.34 11.95
CA GLU A 89 30.09 20.56 11.51
C GLU A 89 28.76 20.20 10.79
N THR A 90 27.67 20.34 11.55
CA THR A 90 26.44 21.04 11.14
C THR A 90 25.68 20.56 9.89
N GLY A 91 25.04 19.37 9.97
CA GLY A 91 24.05 18.91 8.97
C GLY A 91 22.62 18.73 9.51
N ASP A 92 22.47 18.33 10.78
CA ASP A 92 21.20 17.79 11.30
C ASP A 92 20.27 18.80 12.00
N VAL A 93 20.61 20.09 12.02
CA VAL A 93 19.74 21.13 12.63
C VAL A 93 18.65 21.62 11.65
N LEU A 94 18.64 21.19 10.39
CA LEU A 94 17.63 21.61 9.41
C LEU A 94 16.40 20.68 9.32
N ASP A 95 16.51 19.40 9.71
CA ASP A 95 15.43 18.41 9.52
C ASP A 95 14.46 18.26 10.70
N ILE A 96 14.67 19.02 11.79
CA ILE A 96 13.77 18.99 12.95
C ILE A 96 12.82 20.19 12.88
N PRO A 97 11.50 19.97 12.70
CA PRO A 97 10.49 21.02 12.75
C PRO A 97 10.57 21.85 14.04
N ALA A 98 10.31 23.15 13.94
CA ALA A 98 10.52 24.13 15.02
C ALA A 98 9.79 23.79 16.34
N PHE A 99 8.72 23.00 16.30
CA PHE A 99 7.94 22.60 17.46
C PHE A 99 8.58 21.51 18.34
N LEU A 100 9.58 20.76 17.84
CA LEU A 100 10.33 19.75 18.61
C LEU A 100 11.59 20.30 19.29
N ARG A 101 11.94 21.57 19.03
CA ARG A 101 13.20 22.18 19.52
C ARG A 101 13.11 22.75 20.94
N ARG A 102 11.94 22.81 21.56
CA ARG A 102 11.74 23.40 22.88
C ARG A 102 11.02 22.43 23.81
N ARG A 103 11.75 21.92 24.79
CA ARG A 103 11.24 21.56 26.11
C ARG A 103 12.01 22.35 27.14
#